data_AF-A0A7S3GSX0-F1
#
_entry.id   AF-A0A7S3GSX0-F1
#
_cell.length_a   1.000
_cell.length_b   1.000
_cell.length_c   1.000
_cell.angle_alpha   90.00
_cell.angle_beta   90.00
_cell.angle_gamma   90.00
#
_symmetry.space_group_name_H-M   'P 1'
#
loop_
_entity.id
_entity.type
_entity.pdbx_description
1 polymer ?
#
loop_
_entity_poly.entity_id
_entity_poly.type
_entity_poly.pdbx_seq_one_letter_code
_entity_poly.pdbx_strand_id
1 'polypeptide(L)'
;RLEGLPRLIVSPRNLLSSCSTSAFQISLMSLNPFASPSSLGDRRSGMEEFEQILQRINYPTKIYNFCYIENFGVYFEPGVFDDVPCYQTICADIAQLVRLLPSGALQKLQKDTHIYINKTLTYETLRFFEMGRNCCYHPRDETQWLKDRGLALEKRGCVEINNLEDYLSSIHLWGTGGLLAHEFSHAYHDKFCYSGFDNAVINEAYNVTMRKKLYDNVRVHGPQGLAADGVTSITAKAYACADCKEFFAELSVAYLYALDAHTEYNKWFPFNRAQLETYDRESFSVIESMWI
;
A
#
# COMPACT_ATOMS: atom_id res chain seq x y z
N ARG A 1 -12.03 -26.60 -32.01
CA ARG A 1 -11.76 -27.68 -31.03
C ARG A 1 -10.43 -27.37 -30.37
N LEU A 2 -10.47 -26.72 -29.20
CA LEU A 2 -9.35 -26.61 -28.28
C LEU A 2 -9.96 -26.70 -26.88
N GLU A 3 -9.93 -27.90 -26.34
CA GLU A 3 -10.18 -28.22 -24.94
C GLU A 3 -8.86 -28.11 -24.16
N GLY A 4 -8.92 -27.74 -22.89
CA GLY A 4 -7.88 -28.08 -21.92
C GLY A 4 -7.23 -26.92 -21.18
N LEU A 5 -7.93 -26.32 -20.21
CA LEU A 5 -7.30 -25.71 -19.03
C LEU A 5 -8.04 -26.23 -17.78
N PRO A 6 -7.32 -26.66 -16.73
CA PRO A 6 -7.95 -27.28 -15.57
C PRO A 6 -8.67 -26.23 -14.71
N ARG A 7 -9.96 -26.45 -14.45
CA ARG A 7 -10.70 -25.79 -13.37
C ARG A 7 -10.24 -26.39 -12.05
N LEU A 8 -9.55 -25.62 -11.22
CA LEU A 8 -9.20 -26.01 -9.86
C LEU A 8 -10.34 -25.64 -8.91
N ILE A 9 -10.98 -26.67 -8.35
CA ILE A 9 -11.90 -26.59 -7.21
C ILE A 9 -11.10 -27.04 -6.00
N VAL A 10 -10.89 -26.17 -5.01
CA VAL A 10 -10.15 -26.51 -3.79
C VAL A 10 -11.13 -26.83 -2.66
N SER A 11 -10.98 -28.03 -2.10
CA SER A 11 -11.74 -28.57 -0.96
C SER A 11 -11.05 -28.23 0.36
N PRO A 12 -11.79 -27.96 1.47
CA PRO A 12 -11.18 -27.58 2.73
C PRO A 12 -10.90 -28.80 3.63
N ARG A 13 -9.68 -28.91 4.17
CA ARG A 13 -9.42 -29.37 5.55
C ARG A 13 -7.95 -29.25 5.96
N ASN A 14 -7.78 -28.65 7.15
CA ASN A 14 -6.79 -28.97 8.20
C ASN A 14 -5.31 -28.57 7.99
N LEU A 15 -4.80 -27.57 8.72
CA LEU A 15 -4.26 -27.66 10.11
C LEU A 15 -3.24 -26.55 10.42
N LEU A 16 -3.52 -25.86 11.53
CA LEU A 16 -2.67 -25.13 12.49
C LEU A 16 -1.14 -25.25 12.37
N SER A 17 -0.42 -24.12 12.33
CA SER A 17 0.57 -23.75 13.37
C SER A 17 1.12 -22.33 13.18
N SER A 18 1.05 -21.56 14.27
CA SER A 18 1.71 -20.29 14.63
C SER A 18 2.85 -19.74 13.78
N CYS A 19 2.76 -18.44 13.45
CA CYS A 19 3.89 -17.52 13.63
C CYS A 19 3.41 -16.07 13.83
N SER A 20 4.11 -15.34 14.69
CA SER A 20 3.78 -14.03 15.25
C SER A 20 3.88 -12.88 14.24
N THR A 21 2.91 -11.98 14.25
CA THR A 21 3.01 -10.66 13.59
C THR A 21 2.54 -9.58 14.56
N SER A 22 3.49 -8.82 15.11
CA SER A 22 3.22 -7.53 15.73
C SER A 22 3.39 -6.46 14.66
N ALA A 23 2.31 -5.75 14.33
CA ALA A 23 2.27 -4.33 13.94
C ALA A 23 0.98 -4.08 13.17
N PHE A 24 -0.17 -4.06 13.86
CA PHE A 24 -1.36 -3.30 13.46
C PHE A 24 -2.23 -3.24 14.71
N GLN A 25 -2.04 -2.20 15.52
CA GLN A 25 -2.89 -1.96 16.68
C GLN A 25 -3.28 -0.48 16.69
N ILE A 26 -4.38 -0.16 16.01
CA ILE A 26 -5.16 1.02 16.33
C ILE A 26 -6.18 0.60 17.39
N SER A 27 -6.07 1.26 18.53
CA SER A 27 -6.85 1.07 19.75
C SER A 27 -8.35 1.33 19.54
N LEU A 28 -9.16 0.36 19.93
CA LEU A 28 -10.56 0.56 20.35
C LEU A 28 -10.83 -0.35 21.57
N MET A 29 -10.59 0.19 22.77
CA MET A 29 -11.34 -0.20 23.97
C MET A 29 -12.65 0.59 23.94
N SER A 30 -13.84 0.07 24.24
CA SER A 30 -14.18 -0.93 25.26
C SER A 30 -15.55 -1.54 25.00
N LEU A 31 -15.67 -2.87 24.99
CA LEU A 31 -16.91 -3.56 25.39
C LEU A 31 -16.55 -4.81 26.22
N ASN A 32 -17.22 -4.92 27.35
CA ASN A 32 -16.93 -5.79 28.50
C ASN A 32 -17.48 -7.22 28.24
N PRO A 33 -16.67 -8.31 28.28
CA PRO A 33 -17.13 -9.64 27.92
C PRO A 33 -17.55 -10.45 29.15
N PHE A 34 -18.60 -10.01 29.85
CA PHE A 34 -19.32 -10.86 30.81
C PHE A 34 -20.81 -10.54 30.77
N ALA A 35 -21.51 -11.08 29.77
CA ALA A 35 -22.96 -11.24 29.79
C ALA A 35 -23.30 -12.67 29.33
N SER A 36 -23.95 -13.42 30.22
CA SER A 36 -24.37 -14.82 30.03
C SER A 36 -25.53 -14.96 29.03
N PRO A 37 -25.72 -16.14 28.39
CA PRO A 37 -26.51 -16.27 27.19
C PRO A 37 -28.00 -16.49 27.47
N SER A 38 -28.86 -15.64 26.91
CA SER A 38 -30.29 -15.94 26.76
C SER A 38 -30.87 -15.28 25.51
N SER A 39 -30.95 -16.03 24.42
CA SER A 39 -32.19 -16.20 23.63
C SER A 39 -31.92 -16.98 22.34
N LEU A 40 -32.84 -17.88 21.99
CA LEU A 40 -32.86 -18.58 20.70
C LEU A 40 -33.27 -17.66 19.53
N GLY A 41 -33.60 -16.38 19.80
CA GLY A 41 -33.89 -15.35 18.80
C GLY A 41 -32.65 -14.69 18.19
N ASP A 42 -31.52 -14.71 18.89
CA ASP A 42 -30.27 -14.02 18.52
C ASP A 42 -29.39 -14.82 17.54
N ARG A 43 -29.66 -16.13 17.41
CA ARG A 43 -28.90 -17.01 16.50
C ARG A 43 -29.33 -16.88 15.03
N ARG A 44 -30.56 -16.46 14.74
CA ARG A 44 -31.01 -16.24 13.35
C ARG A 44 -30.54 -14.91 12.79
N SER A 45 -30.57 -13.84 13.58
CA SER A 45 -29.99 -12.53 13.22
C SER A 45 -28.48 -12.63 13.01
N GLY A 46 -27.77 -13.31 13.92
CA GLY A 46 -26.33 -13.53 13.77
C GLY A 46 -25.95 -14.40 12.56
N MET A 47 -26.80 -15.37 12.17
CA MET A 47 -26.59 -16.17 10.96
C MET A 47 -26.90 -15.39 9.68
N GLU A 48 -27.95 -14.56 9.64
CA GLU A 48 -28.24 -13.70 8.48
C GLU A 48 -27.18 -12.61 8.30
N GLU A 49 -26.69 -12.01 9.39
CA GLU A 49 -25.59 -11.06 9.37
C GLU A 49 -24.29 -11.76 8.92
N PHE A 50 -23.98 -12.95 9.44
CA PHE A 50 -22.85 -13.77 9.01
C PHE A 50 -22.92 -14.17 7.53
N GLU A 51 -24.10 -14.56 7.02
CA GLU A 51 -24.30 -14.89 5.59
C GLU A 51 -24.20 -13.64 4.70
N GLN A 52 -24.75 -12.49 5.10
CA GLN A 52 -24.55 -11.21 4.41
C GLN A 52 -23.08 -10.78 4.42
N ILE A 53 -22.33 -11.15 5.46
CA ILE A 53 -20.90 -10.87 5.60
C ILE A 53 -20.07 -11.82 4.73
N LEU A 54 -20.38 -13.12 4.66
CA LEU A 54 -19.76 -14.07 3.73
C LEU A 54 -19.95 -13.64 2.28
N GLN A 55 -21.11 -13.06 1.95
CA GLN A 55 -21.37 -12.47 0.62
C GLN A 55 -20.48 -11.25 0.29
N ARG A 56 -19.87 -10.60 1.29
CA ARG A 56 -18.97 -9.45 1.09
C ARG A 56 -17.52 -9.86 0.85
N ILE A 57 -17.11 -11.10 1.16
CA ILE A 57 -15.78 -11.59 0.81
C ILE A 57 -15.76 -11.83 -0.69
N ASN A 58 -15.08 -10.96 -1.43
CA ASN A 58 -15.05 -11.08 -2.89
C ASN A 58 -13.73 -11.67 -3.39
N TYR A 59 -12.72 -11.78 -2.54
CA TYR A 59 -11.38 -12.15 -2.95
C TYR A 59 -11.25 -13.48 -3.71
N PRO A 60 -11.63 -14.65 -3.15
CA PRO A 60 -11.39 -15.95 -3.81
C PRO A 60 -12.19 -16.12 -5.11
N THR A 61 -13.11 -15.20 -5.38
CA THR A 61 -13.97 -15.18 -6.58
C THR A 61 -13.64 -14.04 -7.54
N LYS A 62 -12.68 -13.17 -7.20
CA LYS A 62 -12.33 -12.03 -8.08
C LYS A 62 -11.72 -12.55 -9.38
N ILE A 63 -12.27 -12.06 -10.49
CA ILE A 63 -11.74 -12.24 -11.83
C ILE A 63 -11.17 -10.89 -12.25
N TYR A 64 -10.01 -10.91 -12.88
CA TYR A 64 -9.36 -9.70 -13.39
C TYR A 64 -9.30 -9.75 -14.92
N ASN A 65 -9.63 -8.62 -15.54
CA ASN A 65 -9.18 -8.32 -16.88
C ASN A 65 -7.69 -7.93 -16.84
N PHE A 66 -7.04 -7.94 -17.99
CA PHE A 66 -5.61 -7.63 -18.10
C PHE A 66 -5.34 -6.70 -19.29
N CYS A 67 -4.48 -5.71 -19.09
CA CYS A 67 -3.93 -4.87 -20.15
C CYS A 67 -2.51 -4.42 -19.81
N TYR A 68 -1.88 -3.69 -20.75
CA TYR A 68 -0.65 -2.96 -20.50
C TYR A 68 -0.92 -1.45 -20.48
N ILE A 69 -0.40 -0.76 -19.48
CA ILE A 69 -0.33 0.71 -19.42
C ILE A 69 1.13 1.07 -19.18
N GLU A 70 1.75 1.79 -20.12
CA GLU A 70 3.17 2.18 -20.04
C GLU A 70 4.11 1.00 -19.70
N ASN A 71 3.89 -0.14 -20.36
CA ASN A 71 4.59 -1.42 -20.15
C ASN A 71 4.44 -2.07 -18.76
N PHE A 72 3.63 -1.51 -17.86
CA PHE A 72 3.20 -2.22 -16.67
C PHE A 72 2.06 -3.16 -17.01
N GLY A 73 2.15 -4.42 -16.55
CA GLY A 73 1.02 -5.34 -16.59
C GLY A 73 -0.01 -4.93 -15.53
N VAL A 74 -1.21 -4.57 -15.98
CA VAL A 74 -2.30 -4.09 -15.12
C VAL A 74 -3.44 -5.11 -15.13
N TYR A 75 -3.70 -5.66 -13.95
CA TYR A 75 -4.85 -6.52 -13.67
C TYR A 75 -5.94 -5.66 -13.02
N PHE A 76 -7.15 -5.66 -13.57
CA PHE A 76 -8.23 -4.80 -13.06
C PHE A 76 -9.56 -5.53 -13.02
N GLU A 77 -10.34 -5.27 -11.99
CA GLU A 77 -11.67 -5.84 -11.85
C GLU A 77 -12.59 -5.38 -13.00
N PRO A 78 -13.43 -6.27 -13.58
CA PRO A 78 -14.38 -5.89 -14.62
C PRO A 78 -15.23 -4.68 -14.24
N GLY A 79 -15.26 -3.72 -15.17
CA GLY A 79 -15.99 -2.47 -15.04
C GLY A 79 -15.38 -1.42 -14.10
N VAL A 80 -14.14 -1.60 -13.61
CA VAL A 80 -13.39 -0.53 -12.91
C VAL A 80 -13.19 0.69 -13.81
N PHE A 81 -12.95 0.45 -15.10
CA PHE A 81 -12.70 1.51 -16.09
C PHE A 81 -13.93 1.89 -16.93
N ASP A 82 -15.13 1.51 -16.49
CA ASP A 82 -16.36 1.95 -17.17
C ASP A 82 -16.55 3.47 -17.03
N ASP A 83 -15.98 4.06 -15.99
CA ASP A 83 -15.90 5.51 -15.79
C ASP A 83 -14.64 6.10 -16.46
N VAL A 84 -14.84 6.93 -17.49
CA VAL A 84 -13.75 7.49 -18.31
C VAL A 84 -12.78 8.37 -17.48
N PRO A 85 -13.25 9.29 -16.61
CA PRO A 85 -12.37 10.05 -15.70
C PRO A 85 -11.46 9.15 -14.86
N CYS A 86 -11.99 8.08 -14.27
CA CYS A 86 -11.19 7.15 -13.47
C CYS A 86 -10.04 6.54 -14.30
N TYR A 87 -10.35 6.03 -15.50
CA TYR A 87 -9.33 5.46 -16.39
C TYR A 87 -8.24 6.47 -16.74
N GLN A 88 -8.62 7.72 -17.03
CA GLN A 88 -7.69 8.80 -17.35
C GLN A 88 -6.78 9.14 -16.16
N THR A 89 -7.31 9.20 -14.94
CA THR A 89 -6.52 9.44 -13.73
C THR A 89 -5.49 8.34 -13.51
N ILE A 90 -5.90 7.06 -13.58
CA ILE A 90 -4.98 5.94 -13.42
C ILE A 90 -3.89 5.95 -14.50
N CYS A 91 -4.25 6.20 -15.76
CA CYS A 91 -3.26 6.34 -16.84
C CYS A 91 -2.28 7.49 -16.58
N ALA A 92 -2.78 8.64 -16.10
CA ALA A 92 -1.94 9.80 -15.78
C ALA A 92 -0.96 9.51 -14.64
N ASP A 93 -1.43 8.84 -13.58
CA ASP A 93 -0.61 8.44 -12.44
C ASP A 93 0.49 7.45 -12.86
N ILE A 94 0.16 6.42 -13.64
CA ILE A 94 1.14 5.44 -14.15
C ILE A 94 2.12 6.12 -15.11
N ALA A 95 1.65 6.96 -16.03
CA ALA A 95 2.52 7.70 -16.95
C ALA A 95 3.46 8.65 -16.21
N GLN A 96 2.99 9.26 -15.12
CA GLN A 96 3.83 10.11 -14.28
C GLN A 96 4.86 9.28 -13.50
N LEU A 97 4.48 8.14 -12.93
CA LEU A 97 5.43 7.20 -12.30
C LEU A 97 6.58 6.84 -13.24
N VAL A 98 6.28 6.54 -14.51
CA VAL A 98 7.29 6.23 -15.54
C VAL A 98 8.26 7.38 -15.75
N ARG A 99 7.79 8.63 -15.69
CA ARG A 99 8.64 9.83 -15.81
C ARG A 99 9.54 10.06 -14.60
N LEU A 100 9.12 9.61 -13.42
CA LEU A 100 9.89 9.78 -12.17
C LEU A 100 11.03 8.77 -12.03
N LEU A 101 10.82 7.52 -12.47
CA LEU A 101 11.73 6.43 -12.19
C LEU A 101 13.01 6.49 -13.06
N PRO A 102 14.21 6.32 -12.48
CA PRO A 102 15.44 6.13 -13.25
C PRO A 102 15.31 4.94 -14.20
N SER A 103 15.88 5.06 -15.41
CA SER A 103 15.68 4.08 -16.49
C SER A 103 16.04 2.64 -16.10
N GLY A 104 17.10 2.45 -15.31
CA GLY A 104 17.51 1.14 -14.80
C GLY A 104 16.52 0.54 -13.80
N ALA A 105 15.93 1.37 -12.92
CA ALA A 105 14.89 0.95 -11.99
C ALA A 105 13.56 0.69 -12.71
N LEU A 106 13.18 1.57 -13.64
CA LEU A 106 11.97 1.47 -14.44
C LEU A 106 11.88 0.13 -15.17
N GLN A 107 12.94 -0.28 -15.88
CA GLN A 107 12.96 -1.54 -16.62
C GLN A 107 12.78 -2.76 -15.70
N LYS A 108 13.41 -2.74 -14.53
CA LYS A 108 13.27 -3.82 -13.54
C LYS A 108 11.84 -3.88 -12.99
N LEU A 109 11.26 -2.74 -12.64
CA LEU A 109 9.91 -2.64 -12.08
C LEU A 109 8.83 -3.00 -13.10
N GLN A 110 8.91 -2.51 -14.35
CA GLN A 110 7.96 -2.87 -15.42
C GLN A 110 7.95 -4.37 -15.70
N LYS A 111 9.11 -5.04 -15.56
CA LYS A 111 9.24 -6.47 -15.80
C LYS A 111 8.66 -7.34 -14.69
N ASP A 112 8.81 -6.93 -13.44
CA ASP A 112 8.57 -7.82 -12.29
C ASP A 112 7.45 -7.36 -11.34
N THR A 113 6.93 -6.14 -11.49
CA THR A 113 5.91 -5.57 -10.59
C THR A 113 4.64 -5.25 -11.36
N HIS A 114 3.62 -6.09 -11.20
CA HIS A 114 2.28 -5.85 -11.74
C HIS A 114 1.48 -4.90 -10.85
N ILE A 115 0.45 -4.27 -11.43
CA ILE A 115 -0.52 -3.42 -10.72
C ILE A 115 -1.86 -4.15 -10.70
N TYR A 116 -2.45 -4.33 -9.53
CA TYR A 116 -3.82 -4.83 -9.35
C TYR A 116 -4.75 -3.69 -8.96
N ILE A 117 -5.93 -3.60 -9.58
CA ILE A 117 -6.91 -2.55 -9.32
C ILE A 117 -8.28 -3.16 -9.04
N ASN A 118 -8.83 -2.83 -7.88
CA ASN A 118 -10.13 -3.31 -7.43
C ASN A 118 -11.08 -2.12 -7.27
N LYS A 119 -12.38 -2.33 -7.52
CA LYS A 119 -13.41 -1.40 -7.03
C LYS A 119 -13.34 -1.38 -5.51
N THR A 120 -13.44 -2.56 -4.92
CA THR A 120 -13.26 -2.82 -3.49
C THR A 120 -12.66 -4.20 -3.28
N LEU A 121 -11.74 -4.32 -2.34
CA LEU A 121 -11.13 -5.59 -1.93
C LEU A 121 -11.50 -5.86 -0.47
N THR A 122 -12.07 -7.03 -0.22
CA THR A 122 -12.47 -7.49 1.11
C THR A 122 -11.96 -8.90 1.32
N TYR A 123 -11.19 -9.09 2.40
CA TYR A 123 -10.59 -10.37 2.75
C TYR A 123 -10.79 -10.68 4.24
N GLU A 124 -10.68 -11.96 4.57
CA GLU A 124 -10.83 -12.45 5.94
C GLU A 124 -9.52 -12.27 6.72
N THR A 125 -9.60 -11.94 8.00
CA THR A 125 -8.50 -12.07 8.94
C THR A 125 -8.89 -13.07 10.03
N LEU A 126 -7.90 -13.61 10.76
CA LEU A 126 -8.09 -14.63 11.81
C LEU A 126 -9.10 -14.26 12.92
N ARG A 127 -9.57 -13.00 13.00
CA ARG A 127 -10.55 -12.55 13.99
C ARG A 127 -11.69 -11.67 13.46
N PHE A 128 -11.55 -11.02 12.30
CA PHE A 128 -12.53 -10.08 11.73
C PHE A 128 -12.39 -9.97 10.19
N PHE A 129 -13.32 -9.28 9.51
CA PHE A 129 -13.18 -8.93 8.09
C PHE A 129 -12.44 -7.60 7.94
N GLU A 130 -11.53 -7.52 6.98
CA GLU A 130 -10.78 -6.31 6.68
C GLU A 130 -11.10 -5.86 5.25
N MET A 131 -11.50 -4.58 5.14
CA MET A 131 -11.60 -3.91 3.86
C MET A 131 -10.21 -3.36 3.54
N GLY A 132 -9.59 -3.87 2.48
CA GLY A 132 -8.32 -3.32 2.01
C GLY A 132 -8.52 -1.86 1.66
N ARG A 133 -7.71 -0.98 2.27
CA ARG A 133 -7.80 0.46 2.06
C ARG A 133 -6.73 0.89 1.08
N ASN A 134 -7.05 1.93 0.33
CA ASN A 134 -6.13 2.67 -0.52
C ASN A 134 -5.28 1.76 -1.45
N CYS A 135 -3.96 1.94 -1.44
CA CYS A 135 -2.98 1.19 -2.22
C CYS A 135 -1.96 0.51 -1.27
N CYS A 136 -1.39 -0.61 -1.66
CA CYS A 136 -0.27 -1.22 -0.94
C CYS A 136 0.62 -2.05 -1.88
N TYR A 137 1.91 -2.15 -1.55
CA TYR A 137 2.79 -3.19 -2.05
C TYR A 137 2.62 -4.48 -1.23
N HIS A 138 2.63 -5.64 -1.89
CA HIS A 138 2.66 -6.96 -1.23
C HIS A 138 4.09 -7.52 -1.28
N PRO A 139 4.86 -7.53 -0.17
CA PRO A 139 6.21 -8.11 -0.11
C PRO A 139 6.37 -9.54 -0.62
N ARG A 140 7.57 -9.86 -1.12
CA ARG A 140 7.89 -11.19 -1.65
C ARG A 140 7.93 -12.30 -0.60
N ASP A 141 8.11 -11.97 0.67
CA ASP A 141 8.14 -12.91 1.77
C ASP A 141 6.77 -13.10 2.45
N GLU A 142 5.77 -12.27 2.14
CA GLU A 142 4.41 -12.31 2.70
C GLU A 142 3.53 -13.46 2.17
N THR A 143 4.13 -14.55 1.70
CA THR A 143 3.39 -15.71 1.17
C THR A 143 2.45 -16.30 2.23
N GLN A 144 2.87 -16.36 3.49
CA GLN A 144 2.02 -16.90 4.56
C GLN A 144 0.88 -15.92 4.89
N TRP A 145 1.15 -14.61 4.92
CA TRP A 145 0.14 -13.59 5.17
C TRP A 145 -0.97 -13.61 4.11
N LEU A 146 -0.59 -13.76 2.84
CA LEU A 146 -1.54 -13.91 1.74
C LEU A 146 -2.39 -15.18 1.91
N LYS A 147 -1.76 -16.33 2.19
CA LYS A 147 -2.47 -17.60 2.43
C LYS A 147 -3.46 -17.49 3.59
N ASP A 148 -3.04 -16.91 4.71
CA ASP A 148 -3.84 -16.80 5.93
C ASP A 148 -5.09 -15.92 5.72
N ARG A 149 -5.05 -15.03 4.73
CA ARG A 149 -6.17 -14.14 4.34
C ARG A 149 -6.95 -14.63 3.14
N GLY A 150 -6.62 -15.82 2.64
CA GLY A 150 -7.18 -16.39 1.42
C GLY A 150 -6.80 -15.62 0.15
N LEU A 151 -5.88 -14.66 0.24
CA LEU A 151 -5.34 -13.90 -0.88
C LEU A 151 -4.48 -14.81 -1.79
N ALA A 152 -4.43 -14.51 -3.08
CA ALA A 152 -3.79 -15.36 -4.08
C ALA A 152 -2.34 -14.96 -4.25
N LEU A 153 -1.53 -15.99 -4.38
CA LEU A 153 -0.09 -15.90 -4.22
C LEU A 153 0.58 -15.25 -5.42
N GLU A 154 -0.13 -15.10 -6.55
CA GLU A 154 0.35 -14.36 -7.72
C GLU A 154 0.45 -12.85 -7.46
N LYS A 155 -0.24 -12.33 -6.42
CA LYS A 155 -0.14 -10.92 -6.00
C LYS A 155 1.13 -10.60 -5.23
N ARG A 156 1.91 -11.63 -4.88
CA ARG A 156 3.18 -11.44 -4.21
C ARG A 156 4.13 -10.63 -5.09
N GLY A 157 4.66 -9.55 -4.53
CA GLY A 157 5.50 -8.60 -5.25
C GLY A 157 4.73 -7.66 -6.18
N CYS A 158 3.40 -7.56 -6.09
CA CYS A 158 2.63 -6.59 -6.86
C CYS A 158 2.35 -5.32 -6.03
N VAL A 159 1.98 -4.25 -6.74
CA VAL A 159 1.30 -3.09 -6.14
C VAL A 159 -0.19 -3.27 -6.37
N GLU A 160 -0.99 -3.06 -5.34
CA GLU A 160 -2.44 -3.26 -5.38
C GLU A 160 -3.20 -2.05 -4.87
N ILE A 161 -4.02 -1.47 -5.74
CA ILE A 161 -5.10 -0.56 -5.36
C ILE A 161 -6.25 -1.42 -4.85
N ASN A 162 -6.35 -1.51 -3.52
CA ASN A 162 -7.33 -2.33 -2.80
C ASN A 162 -8.75 -1.75 -2.93
N ASN A 163 -8.86 -0.43 -2.91
CA ASN A 163 -10.12 0.28 -3.08
C ASN A 163 -9.87 1.54 -3.92
N LEU A 164 -10.49 1.57 -5.09
CA LEU A 164 -10.30 2.64 -6.06
C LEU A 164 -10.86 3.99 -5.56
N GLU A 165 -12.01 3.98 -4.88
CA GLU A 165 -12.61 5.21 -4.34
C GLU A 165 -11.71 5.81 -3.26
N ASP A 166 -11.21 4.97 -2.34
CA ASP A 166 -10.24 5.38 -1.33
C ASP A 166 -8.97 5.95 -1.97
N TYR A 167 -8.44 5.27 -3.01
CA TYR A 167 -7.29 5.74 -3.78
C TYR A 167 -7.53 7.12 -4.38
N LEU A 168 -8.58 7.29 -5.18
CA LEU A 168 -8.92 8.55 -5.84
C LEU A 168 -9.19 9.68 -4.83
N SER A 169 -9.75 9.35 -3.66
CA SER A 169 -9.95 10.33 -2.59
C SER A 169 -8.65 10.75 -1.91
N SER A 170 -7.56 9.98 -2.03
CA SER A 170 -6.30 10.25 -1.32
C SER A 170 -5.19 10.85 -2.19
N ILE A 171 -5.24 10.65 -3.52
CA ILE A 171 -4.16 11.09 -4.44
C ILE A 171 -3.93 12.60 -4.43
N HIS A 172 -4.92 13.42 -4.08
CA HIS A 172 -4.77 14.88 -3.99
C HIS A 172 -3.85 15.33 -2.84
N LEU A 173 -3.53 14.43 -1.92
CA LEU A 173 -2.55 14.66 -0.84
C LEU A 173 -1.10 14.48 -1.31
N TRP A 174 -0.90 14.07 -2.56
CA TRP A 174 0.37 13.76 -3.20
C TRP A 174 0.45 14.48 -4.55
N GLY A 175 1.64 14.53 -5.15
CA GLY A 175 1.76 14.80 -6.58
C GLY A 175 1.12 13.69 -7.42
N THR A 176 0.80 13.96 -8.69
CA THR A 176 0.25 12.95 -9.63
C THR A 176 1.10 11.68 -9.63
N GLY A 177 0.52 10.50 -9.42
CA GLY A 177 1.26 9.24 -9.29
C GLY A 177 2.23 9.15 -8.10
N GLY A 178 2.24 10.12 -7.17
CA GLY A 178 3.12 10.14 -5.99
C GLY A 178 2.82 9.00 -5.02
N LEU A 179 1.55 8.67 -4.84
CA LEU A 179 1.15 7.49 -4.04
C LEU A 179 1.59 6.18 -4.71
N LEU A 180 1.51 6.07 -6.05
CA LEU A 180 2.12 4.91 -6.73
C LEU A 180 3.63 4.91 -6.59
N ALA A 181 4.30 6.07 -6.66
CA ALA A 181 5.75 6.16 -6.46
C ALA A 181 6.16 5.68 -5.06
N HIS A 182 5.34 5.91 -4.03
CA HIS A 182 5.54 5.36 -2.69
C HIS A 182 5.53 3.82 -2.73
N GLU A 183 4.47 3.21 -3.25
CA GLU A 183 4.36 1.74 -3.31
C GLU A 183 5.41 1.08 -4.21
N PHE A 184 5.76 1.73 -5.33
CA PHE A 184 6.83 1.25 -6.20
C PHE A 184 8.21 1.41 -5.58
N SER A 185 8.38 2.34 -4.62
CA SER A 185 9.60 2.42 -3.82
C SER A 185 9.72 1.23 -2.87
N HIS A 186 8.63 0.76 -2.27
CA HIS A 186 8.64 -0.51 -1.53
C HIS A 186 9.01 -1.70 -2.43
N ALA A 187 8.40 -1.77 -3.63
CA ALA A 187 8.71 -2.82 -4.59
C ALA A 187 10.20 -2.80 -4.98
N TYR A 188 10.77 -1.62 -5.20
CA TYR A 188 12.19 -1.49 -5.53
C TYR A 188 13.10 -1.89 -4.36
N HIS A 189 12.76 -1.45 -3.15
CA HIS A 189 13.49 -1.79 -1.93
C HIS A 189 13.52 -3.29 -1.69
N ASP A 190 12.37 -3.97 -1.73
CA ASP A 190 12.29 -5.42 -1.54
C ASP A 190 13.10 -6.17 -2.62
N LYS A 191 12.86 -5.83 -3.89
CA LYS A 191 13.27 -6.69 -5.01
C LYS A 191 14.67 -6.44 -5.53
N PHE A 192 15.13 -5.19 -5.45
CA PHE A 192 16.30 -4.74 -6.23
C PHE A 192 17.38 -4.08 -5.40
N CYS A 193 17.09 -3.59 -4.19
CA CYS A 193 18.14 -3.24 -3.24
C CYS A 193 18.85 -4.49 -2.73
N TYR A 194 20.15 -4.39 -2.49
CA TYR A 194 20.92 -5.50 -1.91
C TYR A 194 20.34 -5.88 -0.54
N SER A 195 20.07 -7.17 -0.36
CA SER A 195 19.40 -7.74 0.83
C SER A 195 17.97 -7.24 1.09
N GLY A 196 17.29 -6.66 0.09
CA GLY A 196 15.89 -6.28 0.21
C GLY A 196 15.66 -5.29 1.37
N PHE A 197 14.62 -5.54 2.18
CA PHE A 197 14.33 -4.76 3.39
C PHE A 197 15.39 -4.85 4.50
N ASP A 198 16.29 -5.84 4.44
CA ASP A 198 17.43 -5.96 5.36
C ASP A 198 18.66 -5.16 4.88
N ASN A 199 18.48 -4.24 3.92
CA ASN A 199 19.58 -3.40 3.44
C ASN A 199 20.22 -2.61 4.58
N ALA A 200 21.49 -2.91 4.89
CA ALA A 200 22.20 -2.34 6.03
C ALA A 200 22.39 -0.81 5.92
N VAL A 201 22.54 -0.28 4.70
CA VAL A 201 22.74 1.15 4.47
C VAL A 201 21.46 1.93 4.77
N ILE A 202 20.32 1.44 4.26
CA ILE A 202 19.01 2.04 4.54
C ILE A 202 18.67 1.94 6.03
N ASN A 203 18.92 0.79 6.66
CA ASN A 203 18.66 0.58 8.09
C ASN A 203 19.50 1.51 8.97
N GLU A 204 20.79 1.71 8.66
CA GLU A 204 21.60 2.65 9.45
C GLU A 204 21.15 4.10 9.24
N ALA A 205 20.84 4.50 7.99
CA ALA A 205 20.32 5.84 7.71
C ALA A 205 19.03 6.11 8.50
N TYR A 206 18.07 5.17 8.47
CA TYR A 206 16.86 5.22 9.28
C TYR A 206 17.19 5.40 10.77
N ASN A 207 18.05 4.56 11.33
CA ASN A 207 18.40 4.61 12.75
C ASN A 207 19.06 5.93 13.15
N VAL A 208 19.99 6.47 12.33
CA VAL A 208 20.61 7.78 12.56
C VAL A 208 19.55 8.87 12.58
N THR A 209 18.67 8.88 11.58
CA THR A 209 17.64 9.91 11.42
C THR A 209 16.60 9.87 12.53
N MET A 210 16.19 8.67 12.97
CA MET A 210 15.30 8.51 14.12
C MET A 210 15.94 9.01 15.42
N ARG A 211 17.24 8.78 15.64
CA ARG A 211 17.97 9.34 16.81
C ARG A 211 17.99 10.86 16.81
N LYS A 212 18.08 11.47 15.62
CA LYS A 212 18.04 12.94 15.43
C LYS A 212 16.63 13.52 15.57
N LYS A 213 15.58 12.68 15.56
CA LYS A 213 14.17 13.08 15.65
C LYS A 213 13.74 14.10 14.57
N LEU A 214 14.39 14.06 13.40
CA LEU A 214 14.10 15.01 12.32
C LEU A 214 12.62 14.97 11.92
N TYR A 215 12.03 13.79 11.88
CA TYR A 215 10.67 13.62 11.38
C TYR A 215 9.59 13.51 12.49
N ASP A 216 9.91 13.84 13.75
CA ASP A 216 8.94 13.73 14.86
C ASP A 216 7.84 14.80 14.81
N ASN A 217 8.11 15.97 14.22
CA ASN A 217 7.16 17.09 14.15
C ASN A 217 7.31 17.82 12.81
N VAL A 218 6.68 17.29 11.76
CA VAL A 218 6.75 17.85 10.41
C VAL A 218 5.37 18.20 9.85
N ARG A 219 5.35 19.03 8.81
CA ARG A 219 4.12 19.34 8.07
C ARG A 219 3.68 18.10 7.27
N VAL A 220 2.37 18.00 7.04
CA VAL A 220 1.76 16.91 6.27
C VAL A 220 0.53 17.43 5.52
N HIS A 221 0.29 16.90 4.33
CA HIS A 221 -0.94 17.14 3.59
C HIS A 221 -2.09 16.27 4.11
N GLY A 222 -3.24 16.91 4.33
CA GLY A 222 -4.48 16.25 4.73
C GLY A 222 -4.81 16.41 6.21
N PRO A 223 -5.84 15.69 6.71
CA PRO A 223 -6.40 15.90 8.03
C PRO A 223 -5.39 15.74 9.18
N GLN A 224 -4.33 14.95 9.00
CA GLN A 224 -3.28 14.76 10.00
C GLN A 224 -2.51 16.05 10.32
N GLY A 225 -2.51 17.02 9.40
CA GLY A 225 -1.84 18.30 9.54
C GLY A 225 -2.75 19.42 10.03
N LEU A 226 -3.97 19.08 10.49
CA LEU A 226 -4.97 20.04 10.94
C LEU A 226 -5.37 19.76 12.39
N ALA A 227 -5.57 20.83 13.16
CA ALA A 227 -6.13 20.74 14.50
C ALA A 227 -7.61 20.28 14.43
N ALA A 228 -8.21 20.07 15.61
CA ALA A 228 -9.62 19.63 15.72
C ALA A 228 -10.62 20.62 15.09
N ASP A 229 -10.23 21.87 14.88
CA ASP A 229 -11.05 22.88 14.18
C ASP A 229 -11.08 22.71 12.66
N GLY A 230 -10.24 21.82 12.11
CA GLY A 230 -10.14 21.54 10.67
C GLY A 230 -9.50 22.66 9.85
N VAL A 231 -8.94 23.70 10.48
CA VAL A 231 -8.40 24.88 9.77
C VAL A 231 -7.00 25.24 10.25
N THR A 232 -6.70 25.07 11.54
CA THR A 232 -5.39 25.41 12.09
C THR A 232 -4.36 24.36 11.73
N SER A 233 -3.30 24.76 11.01
CA SER A 233 -2.19 23.87 10.67
C SER A 233 -1.40 23.44 11.90
N ILE A 234 -1.15 22.15 12.02
CA ILE A 234 -0.30 21.53 13.04
C ILE A 234 0.78 20.66 12.39
N THR A 235 1.76 20.25 13.20
CA THR A 235 2.76 19.25 12.78
C THR A 235 2.40 17.89 13.35
N ALA A 236 2.89 16.84 12.69
CA ALA A 236 2.70 15.46 13.10
C ALA A 236 4.00 14.66 12.90
N LYS A 237 4.08 13.52 13.57
CA LYS A 237 5.16 12.55 13.35
C LYS A 237 5.01 11.95 11.97
N ALA A 238 6.05 12.03 11.15
CA ALA A 238 6.01 11.55 9.77
C ALA A 238 5.80 10.04 9.71
N TYR A 239 5.17 9.59 8.63
CA TYR A 239 4.99 8.16 8.38
C TYR A 239 6.33 7.44 8.15
N ALA A 240 7.33 8.16 7.63
CA ALA A 240 8.74 7.73 7.55
C ALA A 240 9.35 7.28 8.90
N CYS A 241 8.74 7.62 10.04
CA CYS A 241 9.20 7.17 11.35
C CYS A 241 8.71 5.76 11.73
N ALA A 242 7.78 5.15 10.99
CA ALA A 242 7.16 3.88 11.34
C ALA A 242 8.15 2.72 11.30
N ASP A 243 8.86 2.57 10.18
CA ASP A 243 9.98 1.63 10.03
C ASP A 243 10.92 2.06 8.87
N CYS A 244 11.97 1.27 8.63
CA CYS A 244 12.94 1.55 7.57
C CYS A 244 12.37 1.42 6.15
N LYS A 245 11.28 0.67 5.95
CA LYS A 245 10.63 0.51 4.64
C LYS A 245 9.87 1.77 4.29
N GLU A 246 9.10 2.29 5.24
CA GLU A 246 8.34 3.54 5.12
C GLU A 246 9.28 4.74 5.00
N PHE A 247 10.37 4.74 5.76
CA PHE A 247 11.44 5.72 5.60
C PHE A 247 11.98 5.76 4.16
N PHE A 248 12.31 4.61 3.58
CA PHE A 248 12.79 4.56 2.21
C PHE A 248 11.73 5.04 1.21
N ALA A 249 10.48 4.60 1.35
CA ALA A 249 9.40 4.93 0.42
C ALA A 249 9.03 6.42 0.45
N GLU A 250 8.78 6.99 1.63
CA GLU A 250 8.44 8.41 1.79
C GLU A 250 9.54 9.33 1.25
N LEU A 251 10.80 9.08 1.61
CA LEU A 251 11.91 9.92 1.15
C LEU A 251 12.18 9.73 -0.36
N SER A 252 11.90 8.55 -0.90
CA SER A 252 12.00 8.29 -2.34
C SER A 252 10.98 9.11 -3.14
N VAL A 253 9.75 9.29 -2.66
CA VAL A 253 8.75 10.13 -3.35
C VAL A 253 9.25 11.58 -3.45
N ALA A 254 9.79 12.12 -2.36
CA ALA A 254 10.38 13.46 -2.36
C ALA A 254 11.58 13.54 -3.32
N TYR A 255 12.47 12.54 -3.30
CA TYR A 255 13.68 12.49 -4.10
C TYR A 255 13.45 12.34 -5.62
N LEU A 256 12.52 11.47 -6.01
CA LEU A 256 12.28 11.09 -7.40
C LEU A 256 11.67 12.24 -8.23
N TYR A 257 10.97 13.17 -7.59
CA TYR A 257 10.51 14.37 -8.28
C TYR A 257 11.65 15.38 -8.47
N ALA A 258 12.20 15.42 -9.69
CA ALA A 258 13.32 16.29 -10.06
C ALA A 258 12.99 17.29 -11.19
N LEU A 259 11.70 17.57 -11.44
CA LEU A 259 11.28 18.49 -12.51
C LEU A 259 11.41 19.97 -12.10
N ASP A 260 11.19 20.27 -10.83
CA ASP A 260 11.41 21.59 -10.24
C ASP A 260 11.67 21.50 -8.72
N ALA A 261 12.01 22.64 -8.11
CA ALA A 261 12.38 22.73 -6.69
C ALA A 261 11.24 23.13 -5.72
N HIS A 262 10.01 23.36 -6.22
CA HIS A 262 8.93 23.97 -5.43
C HIS A 262 7.66 23.15 -5.37
N THR A 263 7.38 22.30 -6.35
CA THR A 263 6.23 21.40 -6.35
C THR A 263 6.33 20.44 -5.17
N GLU A 264 5.36 20.52 -4.26
CA GLU A 264 5.20 19.57 -3.15
C GLU A 264 4.64 18.26 -3.73
N TYR A 265 5.45 17.19 -3.71
CA TYR A 265 5.15 15.93 -4.37
C TYR A 265 4.89 14.79 -3.39
N ASN A 266 5.65 14.77 -2.30
CA ASN A 266 5.42 13.86 -1.19
C ASN A 266 4.30 14.37 -0.29
N LYS A 267 3.58 13.46 0.39
CA LYS A 267 2.54 13.82 1.36
C LYS A 267 3.11 14.40 2.66
N TRP A 268 4.27 13.91 3.09
CA TRP A 268 4.94 14.30 4.32
C TRP A 268 6.17 15.15 4.03
N PHE A 269 6.42 16.16 4.85
CA PHE A 269 7.65 16.94 4.69
C PHE A 269 8.88 16.06 5.02
N PRO A 270 9.96 16.10 4.21
CA PRO A 270 10.20 16.98 3.07
C PRO A 270 9.33 16.64 1.86
N PHE A 271 8.66 17.65 1.30
CA PHE A 271 7.69 17.46 0.23
C PHE A 271 8.32 17.29 -1.14
N ASN A 272 9.58 17.69 -1.32
CA ASN A 272 10.27 17.63 -2.59
C ASN A 272 11.77 17.47 -2.43
N ARG A 273 12.45 17.25 -3.56
CA ARG A 273 13.87 16.92 -3.61
C ARG A 273 14.77 17.98 -2.99
N ALA A 274 14.49 19.26 -3.27
CA ALA A 274 15.28 20.39 -2.75
C ALA A 274 15.13 20.54 -1.23
N GLN A 275 13.92 20.33 -0.71
CA GLN A 275 13.66 20.30 0.73
C GLN A 275 14.38 19.13 1.40
N LEU A 276 14.34 17.93 0.80
CA LEU A 276 15.04 16.76 1.33
C LEU A 276 16.56 16.99 1.39
N GLU A 277 17.15 17.51 0.31
CA GLU A 277 18.59 17.81 0.25
C GLU A 277 19.05 18.78 1.35
N THR A 278 18.23 19.79 1.62
CA THR A 278 18.56 20.82 2.62
C THR A 278 18.30 20.35 4.04
N TYR A 279 17.18 19.65 4.26
CA TYR A 279 16.69 19.28 5.59
C TYR A 279 17.40 18.04 6.15
N ASP A 280 17.63 17.03 5.31
CA ASP A 280 18.29 15.79 5.67
C ASP A 280 19.23 15.33 4.56
N ARG A 281 20.35 16.04 4.44
CA ARG A 281 21.38 15.79 3.42
C ARG A 281 21.98 14.39 3.50
N GLU A 282 22.10 13.82 4.71
CA GLU A 282 22.65 12.48 4.89
C GLU A 282 21.71 11.43 4.30
N SER A 283 20.42 11.49 4.65
CA SER A 283 19.42 10.59 4.06
C SER A 283 19.25 10.83 2.56
N PHE A 284 19.31 12.08 2.10
CA PHE A 284 19.29 12.41 0.68
C PHE A 284 20.36 11.63 -0.10
N SER A 285 21.62 11.65 0.37
CA SER A 285 22.72 10.94 -0.29
C SER A 285 22.52 9.43 -0.29
N VAL A 286 21.93 8.86 0.77
CA VAL A 286 21.61 7.44 0.82
C VAL A 286 20.53 7.08 -0.19
N ILE A 287 19.41 7.81 -0.22
CA ILE A 287 18.32 7.58 -1.17
C ILE A 287 18.82 7.72 -2.61
N GLU A 288 19.62 8.75 -2.89
CA GLU A 288 20.26 8.94 -4.19
C GLU A 288 21.07 7.72 -4.62
N SER A 289 21.93 7.21 -3.74
CA SER A 289 22.77 6.04 -4.03
C SER A 289 22.00 4.72 -4.25
N MET A 290 20.74 4.63 -3.78
CA MET A 290 19.91 3.44 -4.01
C MET A 290 19.23 3.46 -5.38
N TRP A 291 18.93 4.64 -5.90
CA TRP A 291 18.19 4.84 -7.16
C TRP A 291 19.07 4.97 -8.41
N ILE A 292 20.34 5.37 -8.24
CA ILE A 292 21.35 5.47 -9.32
C ILE A 292 21.96 4.09 -9.59
#